data_AF-A0A1Y1LFT7-F1
#
_entry.id   AF-A0A1Y1LFT7-F1
#
_cell.length_a   1.000
_cell.length_b   1.000
_cell.length_c   1.000
_cell.angle_alpha   90.00
_cell.angle_beta   90.00
_cell.angle_gamma   90.00
#
_symmetry.space_group_name_H-M   'P 1'
#
loop_
_entity.id
_entity.type
_entity.pdbx_description
1 polymer ?
#
loop_
_entity_poly.entity_id
_entity_poly.type
_entity_poly.pdbx_seq_one_letter_code
_entity_poly.pdbx_strand_id
1 'polypeptide(L)'
;VIFMVSVILWGYPMYIIRCIPITWHLLRGSHYCFIYWNLVMWICWIVANRRDPGYVTMNSDCYYRAINQIPYFDKWKKRNSFLNRLCHSCRCLRPLRAKHCRICNRCVSYFDHHCPFIYNCV
;
A
#
# COMPACT_ATOMS: atom_id res chain seq x y z
N VAL A 1 8.49 -8.77 6.70
CA VAL A 1 9.87 -9.27 6.48
C VAL A 1 10.05 -10.70 6.97
N ILE A 2 9.85 -11.01 8.26
CA ILE A 2 10.05 -12.36 8.82
C ILE A 2 9.28 -13.45 8.05
N PHE A 3 8.00 -13.21 7.75
CA PHE A 3 7.18 -14.14 6.97
C PHE A 3 7.78 -14.44 5.58
N MET A 4 8.17 -13.41 4.83
CA MET A 4 8.75 -13.59 3.49
C MET A 4 10.08 -14.32 3.54
N VAL A 5 10.92 -14.00 4.54
CA VAL A 5 12.18 -14.72 4.79
C VAL A 5 11.90 -16.20 5.09
N SER A 6 10.93 -16.53 5.94
CA SER A 6 10.58 -17.92 6.23
C SER A 6 10.05 -18.68 5.01
N VAL A 7 9.23 -18.05 4.16
CA VAL A 7 8.69 -18.68 2.95
C VAL A 7 9.81 -18.98 1.96
N ILE A 8 10.71 -18.02 1.73
CA ILE A 8 11.78 -18.13 0.74
C ILE A 8 12.91 -19.07 1.20
N LEU A 9 13.34 -18.96 2.47
CA LEU A 9 14.50 -19.70 2.96
C LEU A 9 14.17 -21.06 3.57
N TRP A 10 12.90 -21.30 3.93
CA TRP A 10 12.50 -22.57 4.54
C TRP A 10 11.35 -23.24 3.80
N GLY A 11 10.25 -22.51 3.55
CA GLY A 11 9.06 -23.05 2.91
C GLY A 11 9.33 -23.67 1.54
N TYR A 12 9.88 -22.90 0.59
CA TYR A 12 10.18 -23.41 -0.74
C TYR A 12 11.28 -24.50 -0.76
N PRO A 13 12.40 -24.34 -0.04
CA PRO A 13 13.40 -25.40 0.03
C PRO A 13 12.84 -26.71 0.59
N MET A 14 12.05 -26.67 1.66
CA MET A 14 11.41 -27.89 2.21
C MET A 14 10.42 -28.51 1.22
N TYR A 15 9.61 -27.69 0.55
CA TYR A 15 8.70 -28.18 -0.48
C TYR A 15 9.47 -28.89 -1.61
N ILE A 16 10.57 -28.31 -2.09
CA ILE A 16 11.37 -28.86 -3.20
C ILE A 16 12.17 -30.10 -2.78
N ILE A 17 12.84 -30.06 -1.63
CA ILE A 17 13.80 -31.10 -1.20
C ILE A 17 13.08 -32.27 -0.52
N ARG A 18 11.97 -32.04 0.18
CA ARG A 18 11.26 -33.07 0.94
C ARG A 18 9.93 -33.45 0.31
N CYS A 19 9.04 -32.50 0.06
CA CYS A 19 7.68 -32.83 -0.39
C CYS A 19 7.68 -33.42 -1.81
N ILE A 20 8.29 -32.74 -2.79
CA ILE A 20 8.26 -33.18 -4.19
C ILE A 20 8.78 -34.62 -4.36
N PRO A 21 9.96 -35.01 -3.85
CA PRO A 21 10.46 -36.38 -4.05
C PRO A 21 9.56 -37.46 -3.45
N ILE A 22 8.95 -37.19 -2.30
CA ILE A 22 8.08 -38.15 -1.59
C ILE A 22 6.75 -38.33 -2.33
N THR A 23 6.15 -37.24 -2.83
CA THR A 23 4.79 -37.26 -3.40
C THR A 23 4.75 -37.25 -4.93
N TRP A 24 5.90 -37.24 -5.62
CA TRP A 24 5.98 -37.05 -7.07
C TRP A 24 5.11 -38.00 -7.88
N HIS A 25 5.13 -39.28 -7.53
CA HIS A 25 4.41 -40.32 -8.28
C HIS A 25 2.90 -40.29 -8.05
N LEU A 26 2.43 -39.76 -6.91
CA LEU A 26 1.00 -39.67 -6.58
C LEU A 26 0.38 -38.33 -7.00
N LEU A 27 1.09 -37.22 -6.83
CA LEU A 27 0.52 -35.86 -6.85
C LEU A 27 1.16 -34.93 -7.91
N ARG A 28 1.68 -35.50 -9.01
CA ARG A 28 2.38 -34.74 -10.06
C ARG A 28 1.57 -33.55 -10.59
N GLY A 29 0.29 -33.76 -10.91
CA GLY A 29 -0.60 -32.70 -11.40
C GLY A 29 -0.78 -31.57 -10.38
N SER A 30 -0.98 -31.92 -9.11
CA SER A 30 -1.11 -30.95 -8.01
C SER A 30 0.15 -30.10 -7.84
N HIS A 31 1.35 -30.67 -8.02
CA HIS A 31 2.60 -29.90 -7.97
C HIS A 31 2.66 -28.84 -9.08
N TYR A 32 2.28 -29.18 -10.31
CA TYR A 32 2.24 -28.21 -11.40
C TYR A 32 1.22 -27.09 -11.15
N CYS A 33 0.00 -27.44 -10.70
CA CYS A 33 -1.01 -26.46 -10.33
C CYS A 33 -0.50 -25.53 -9.21
N PHE A 34 0.14 -26.09 -8.18
CA PHE A 34 0.70 -25.31 -7.08
C PHE A 34 1.77 -24.33 -7.58
N ILE A 35 2.73 -24.80 -8.39
CA ILE A 35 3.80 -23.94 -8.94
C ILE A 35 3.19 -22.80 -9.78
N TYR A 36 2.22 -23.12 -10.65
CA TYR A 36 1.54 -22.13 -11.48
C TYR A 36 0.87 -21.04 -10.63
N TRP A 37 0.01 -21.42 -9.68
CA TRP A 37 -0.70 -20.46 -8.84
C TRP A 37 0.25 -19.70 -7.92
N ASN A 38 1.34 -20.32 -7.48
CA ASN A 38 2.35 -19.65 -6.68
C ASN A 38 3.08 -18.56 -7.48
N LEU A 39 3.40 -18.82 -8.76
CA LEU A 39 3.96 -17.81 -9.65
C LEU A 39 2.99 -16.64 -9.87
N VAL A 40 1.71 -16.93 -10.13
CA VAL A 40 0.66 -15.90 -10.28
C VAL A 40 0.56 -15.05 -9.00
N MET A 41 0.52 -15.69 -7.83
CA MET A 41 0.48 -15.01 -6.53
C MET A 41 1.69 -14.06 -6.36
N TRP A 42 2.91 -14.50 -6.68
CA TRP A 42 4.10 -13.63 -6.60
C TRP A 42 4.05 -12.46 -7.55
N ILE A 43 3.58 -12.66 -8.79
CA ILE A 43 3.39 -11.57 -9.76
C ILE A 43 2.41 -10.55 -9.19
N CYS A 44 1.26 -10.99 -8.69
CA CYS A 44 0.27 -10.12 -8.04
C CYS A 44 0.86 -9.37 -6.84
N TRP A 45 1.62 -10.06 -5.99
CA TRP A 45 2.28 -9.44 -4.84
C TRP A 45 3.29 -8.36 -5.27
N ILE A 46 4.12 -8.63 -6.28
CA ILE A 46 5.09 -7.66 -6.82
C ILE A 46 4.37 -6.43 -7.37
N VAL A 47 3.28 -6.64 -8.10
CA VAL A 47 2.46 -5.53 -8.63
C VAL A 47 1.89 -4.70 -7.47
N ALA A 48 1.28 -5.33 -6.47
CA ALA A 48 0.74 -4.62 -5.30
C ALA A 48 1.82 -3.87 -4.50
N ASN A 49 3.01 -4.46 -4.35
CA ASN A 49 4.15 -3.85 -3.66
C ASN A 49 4.71 -2.62 -4.38
N ARG A 50 4.74 -2.63 -5.72
CA ARG A 50 5.49 -1.63 -6.50
C ARG A 50 4.62 -0.58 -7.20
N ARG A 51 3.31 -0.80 -7.32
CA ARG A 51 2.42 0.17 -7.94
C ARG A 51 2.31 1.43 -7.08
N ASP A 52 2.26 2.59 -7.72
CA ASP A 52 1.93 3.83 -7.04
C ASP A 52 0.49 3.72 -6.51
N PRO A 53 0.27 3.83 -5.19
CA PRO A 53 -1.06 3.78 -4.58
C PRO A 53 -1.89 5.05 -4.82
N GLY A 54 -1.36 6.01 -5.58
CA GLY A 54 -1.98 7.30 -5.85
C GLY A 54 -1.46 8.38 -4.92
N TYR A 55 -0.14 8.55 -4.85
CA TYR A 55 0.47 9.62 -4.07
C TYR A 55 0.00 11.00 -4.54
N VAL A 56 -0.44 11.82 -3.58
CA VAL A 56 -0.85 13.22 -3.83
C VAL A 56 0.40 14.09 -3.94
N THR A 57 0.37 15.05 -4.87
CA THR A 57 1.45 16.02 -5.07
C THR A 57 1.70 16.83 -3.80
N MET A 58 2.99 17.00 -3.48
CA MET A 58 3.43 17.80 -2.34
C MET A 58 3.59 19.27 -2.74
N ASN A 59 3.57 20.17 -1.76
CA ASN A 59 3.80 21.60 -1.97
C ASN A 59 2.89 22.22 -3.03
N SER A 60 1.62 21.81 -3.03
CA SER A 60 0.65 22.25 -4.03
C SER A 60 0.29 23.72 -3.84
N ASP A 61 0.15 24.50 -4.91
CA ASP A 61 -0.30 25.90 -4.84
C ASP A 61 -1.64 26.07 -4.10
N CYS A 62 -2.52 25.08 -4.22
CA CYS A 62 -3.81 25.10 -3.52
C CYS A 62 -3.66 25.10 -2.00
N TYR A 63 -2.57 24.55 -1.44
CA TYR A 63 -2.27 24.63 -0.02
C TYR A 63 -1.92 26.06 0.41
N TYR A 64 -1.04 26.74 -0.33
CA TYR A 64 -0.66 28.12 0.00
C TYR A 64 -1.84 29.08 -0.16
N ARG A 65 -2.63 28.92 -1.24
CA ARG A 65 -3.88 29.68 -1.42
C ARG A 65 -4.86 29.42 -0.28
N ALA A 66 -5.02 28.17 0.14
CA ALA A 66 -5.88 27.82 1.26
C ALA A 66 -5.43 28.46 2.58
N ILE A 67 -4.12 28.45 2.87
CA ILE A 67 -3.57 29.09 4.08
C ILE A 67 -3.76 30.60 4.06
N ASN A 68 -3.48 31.26 2.93
CA ASN A 68 -3.62 32.72 2.82
C ASN A 68 -5.07 33.19 2.99
N GLN A 69 -6.05 32.31 2.75
CA GLN A 69 -7.46 32.61 2.95
C GLN A 69 -7.92 32.42 4.41
N ILE A 70 -7.17 31.72 5.25
CA ILE A 70 -7.54 31.43 6.66
C ILE A 70 -7.88 32.70 7.47
N PRO A 71 -7.12 33.81 7.41
CA PRO A 71 -7.41 35.02 8.19
C PRO A 71 -8.76 35.66 7.84
N TYR A 72 -9.27 35.43 6.63
CA TYR A 72 -10.54 35.98 6.16
C TYR A 72 -11.74 35.07 6.46
N PHE A 73 -11.49 33.87 7.00
CA PHE A 73 -12.51 32.86 7.34
C PHE A 73 -13.10 33.08 8.75
N ASP A 74 -13.42 34.32 9.11
CA ASP A 74 -13.83 34.67 10.49
C ASP A 74 -15.32 34.39 10.81
N LYS A 75 -16.09 33.77 9.90
CA LYS A 75 -17.56 33.62 10.06
C LYS A 75 -18.16 32.22 9.93
N TRP A 76 -17.38 31.15 9.77
CA TRP A 76 -17.95 29.80 9.57
C TRP A 76 -17.39 28.75 10.53
N LYS A 77 -17.75 28.89 11.81
CA LYS A 77 -17.63 27.83 12.85
C LYS A 77 -18.36 26.51 12.48
N LYS A 78 -19.09 26.47 11.35
CA LYS A 78 -19.93 25.36 10.87
C LYS A 78 -19.32 24.46 9.77
N ARG A 79 -18.15 24.75 9.18
CA ARG A 79 -17.52 23.89 8.14
C ARG A 79 -16.06 23.55 8.47
N ASN A 80 -15.85 22.81 9.57
CA ASN A 80 -14.59 22.15 9.91
C ASN A 80 -14.05 21.20 8.80
N SER A 81 -14.82 20.92 7.74
CA SER A 81 -14.43 19.99 6.67
C SER A 81 -13.30 20.48 5.76
N PHE A 82 -13.10 21.79 5.61
CA PHE A 82 -12.03 22.31 4.75
C PHE A 82 -10.66 22.25 5.42
N LEU A 83 -10.54 22.83 6.62
CA LEU A 83 -9.29 22.80 7.40
C LEU A 83 -8.84 21.37 7.69
N ASN A 84 -9.79 20.46 7.97
CA ASN A 84 -9.52 19.04 8.17
C ASN A 84 -8.95 18.31 6.95
N ARG A 85 -8.92 18.93 5.76
CA ARG A 85 -8.28 18.36 4.56
C ARG A 85 -6.87 18.90 4.32
N LEU A 86 -6.45 19.97 5.00
CA LEU A 86 -5.07 20.40 4.92
C LEU A 86 -4.15 19.32 5.51
N CYS A 87 -3.01 19.09 4.86
CA CYS A 87 -1.93 18.28 5.37
C CYS A 87 -0.67 19.16 5.41
N HIS A 88 -0.24 19.51 6.61
CA HIS A 88 0.95 20.33 6.80
C HIS A 88 2.24 19.57 6.49
N SER A 89 2.30 18.27 6.80
CA SER A 89 3.48 17.42 6.50
C SER A 89 3.79 17.36 5.00
N CYS A 90 2.76 17.23 4.16
CA CYS A 90 2.91 17.20 2.70
C CYS A 90 2.77 18.57 2.03
N ARG A 91 2.40 19.61 2.80
CA ARG A 91 2.01 20.94 2.30
C ARG A 91 1.03 20.84 1.12
N CYS A 92 -0.03 20.07 1.30
CA CYS A 92 -1.04 19.86 0.28
C CYS A 92 -2.46 19.93 0.84
N LEU A 93 -3.42 20.26 -0.02
CA LEU A 93 -4.84 20.11 0.28
C LEU A 93 -5.28 18.71 -0.17
N ARG A 94 -5.66 17.85 0.79
CA ARG A 94 -6.07 16.48 0.49
C ARG A 94 -7.35 16.45 -0.35
N PRO A 95 -7.36 15.73 -1.48
CA PRO A 95 -8.58 15.39 -2.20
C PRO A 95 -9.59 14.67 -1.29
N LEU A 96 -10.84 14.59 -1.73
CA LEU A 96 -11.82 13.76 -1.02
C LEU A 96 -11.33 12.32 -0.92
N ARG A 97 -11.56 11.69 0.24
CA ARG A 97 -11.10 10.34 0.58
C ARG A 97 -9.59 10.14 0.68
N ALA A 98 -8.77 11.17 0.47
CA ALA A 98 -7.33 11.07 0.67
C ALA A 98 -6.95 11.20 2.16
N LYS A 99 -5.95 10.41 2.60
CA LYS A 99 -5.40 10.48 3.95
C LYS A 99 -3.87 10.49 3.92
N HIS A 100 -3.25 10.97 4.99
CA HIS A 100 -1.81 10.96 5.16
C HIS A 100 -1.36 9.64 5.79
N CYS A 101 -0.56 8.87 5.07
CA CYS A 101 0.10 7.69 5.61
C CYS A 101 1.38 8.13 6.32
N ARG A 102 1.43 7.97 7.65
CA ARG A 102 2.62 8.32 8.45
C ARG A 102 3.83 7.43 8.14
N ILE A 103 3.60 6.17 7.75
CA ILE A 103 4.66 5.22 7.44
C ILE A 103 5.35 5.59 6.12
N CYS A 104 4.57 5.89 5.07
CA CYS A 104 5.12 6.38 3.80
C CYS A 104 5.46 7.87 3.80
N ASN A 105 5.11 8.60 4.87
CA ASN A 105 5.20 10.05 5.02
C ASN A 105 4.61 10.83 3.82
N ARG A 106 3.51 10.33 3.26
CA ARG A 106 2.90 10.85 2.02
C ARG A 106 1.38 10.79 2.12
N CYS A 107 0.71 11.76 1.50
CA CYS A 107 -0.73 11.69 1.27
C CYS A 107 -1.03 10.73 0.11
N VAL A 108 -2.04 9.90 0.27
CA VAL A 108 -2.48 8.90 -0.72
C VAL A 108 -3.95 9.14 -1.04
N SER A 109 -4.29 9.18 -2.32
CA SER A 109 -5.65 9.31 -2.81
C SER A 109 -6.45 8.04 -2.55
N TYR A 110 -7.74 8.15 -2.21
CA TYR A 110 -8.58 6.98 -1.89
C TYR A 110 -8.02 6.02 -0.82
N PHE A 111 -7.15 6.52 0.06
CA PHE A 111 -6.42 5.71 1.03
C PHE A 111 -7.34 4.88 1.94
N ASP A 112 -7.10 3.59 1.94
CA ASP A 112 -7.65 2.65 2.90
C ASP A 112 -6.67 2.45 4.06
N HIS A 113 -5.53 1.81 3.80
CA HIS A 113 -4.53 1.50 4.83
C HIS A 113 -3.11 1.35 4.26
N HIS A 114 -2.11 1.35 5.16
CA HIS A 114 -0.76 0.91 4.82
C HIS A 114 -0.62 -0.57 5.20
N CYS A 115 -0.29 -1.42 4.24
CA CYS A 115 -0.21 -2.85 4.44
C CYS A 115 1.24 -3.30 4.66
N PRO A 116 1.60 -3.80 5.85
CA PRO A 116 2.96 -4.28 6.13
C PRO A 116 3.37 -5.52 5.31
N PHE A 117 2.39 -6.27 4.79
CA PHE A 117 2.64 -7.51 4.05
C PHE A 117 3.05 -7.28 2.59
N ILE A 118 2.49 -6.25 1.96
CA ILE A 118 2.94 -5.80 0.63
C ILE A 118 3.89 -4.61 0.72
N TYR A 119 4.13 -4.07 1.92
CA TYR A 119 4.99 -2.90 2.15
C TYR A 119 4.64 -1.69 1.27
N ASN A 120 3.33 -1.44 1.10
CA ASN A 120 2.79 -0.37 0.28
C ASN A 120 1.43 0.08 0.83
N CYS A 121 0.95 1.26 0.40
CA CYS A 121 -0.41 1.69 0.69
C CYS A 121 -1.42 1.03 -0.26
N VAL A 122 -2.65 0.92 0.21
CA VAL A 122 -3.82 0.43 -0.53
C VAL A 122 -4.89 1.52 -0.53
#